data_AF-A0A1C5MTJ0-F1
#
_entry.id   AF-A0A1C5MTJ0-F1
#
_cell.length_a   1.000
_cell.length_b   1.000
_cell.length_c   1.000
_cell.angle_alpha   90.00
_cell.angle_beta   90.00
_cell.angle_gamma   90.00
#
_symmetry.space_group_name_H-M   'P 1'
#
loop_
_entity.id
_entity.type
_entity.pdbx_description
1 polymer ?
#
loop_
_entity_poly.entity_id
_entity_poly.type
_entity_poly.pdbx_seq_one_letter_code
_entity_poly.pdbx_strand_id
1 'polypeptide(L)'
;MSKQTIDANVLSRMFLAGAKNLEAKKEWINELNVFPVPDGDTGTNMTLTIMSAASEVGNISQMNMEVLAKAISSGSLRGARGNSGVILSQLLRGFTRGVRMLEELDAVAIAAAMEKGVETAYKAVMKPKEGTILTVAKEAAIKAAEIAESAEDLEPFFLEIFDHAEKTLARTPDMLPVLKEAGVVDSGGQGLLEVFRGAIDGFLGKEIDYTEFAGTSAGSAVTKISPQAEADIKFGYCTEFIILLDKPLPDVELHSFKKFLNSIGDSIVLVADDEIVKVHVHTNHPGQAFERALTYGALSRMKIDNMREEHQEKLIKDAEKLAREQEEAEAAKETKPAKEVGFISVSVGSGLSAIFKDLGVDYLIEGGQTMNPSTEDMLNAIDQVNAKTIYILPNNKNIVLAANQARDLTEDKTIIVVPTKTIPQGISALISFVPEKSPEENLEAMTEAISMVQTGQITYAVRDTRLDEKEIHEGDIMGIGDHGILAVGKGRTNVAKDTVAAMDTEDAEVISIYFGEDVPEEEAQKLGEELEAAYPDCEVEVNMGGQPIYYYIISVE
;
A
#
# COMPACT_ATOMS: atom_id res chain seq x y z
N MET A 1 -18.97 14.52 33.73
CA MET A 1 -19.74 13.39 34.27
C MET A 1 -18.85 12.18 34.10
N SER A 2 -18.58 11.42 35.16
CA SER A 2 -17.82 10.17 35.05
C SER A 2 -18.61 9.19 34.17
N LYS A 3 -17.99 8.72 33.08
CA LYS A 3 -18.60 7.69 32.23
C LYS A 3 -18.09 6.34 32.72
N GLN A 4 -19.00 5.52 33.24
CA GLN A 4 -18.67 4.19 33.75
C GLN A 4 -18.77 3.11 32.66
N THR A 5 -19.53 3.39 31.60
CA THR A 5 -19.72 2.50 30.46
C THR A 5 -19.62 3.27 29.13
N ILE A 6 -19.36 2.54 28.05
CA ILE A 6 -19.46 3.05 26.67
C ILE A 6 -20.42 2.19 25.85
N ASP A 7 -21.26 2.85 25.05
CA ASP A 7 -22.15 2.21 24.08
C ASP A 7 -21.48 2.11 22.69
N ALA A 8 -22.22 1.57 21.71
CA ALA A 8 -21.74 1.47 20.34
C ALA A 8 -21.40 2.83 19.70
N ASN A 9 -22.12 3.91 20.04
CA ASN A 9 -21.86 5.24 19.48
C ASN A 9 -20.54 5.82 20.00
N VAL A 10 -20.28 5.68 21.30
CA VAL A 10 -19.02 6.12 21.89
C VAL A 10 -17.88 5.27 21.35
N LEU A 11 -18.01 3.94 21.28
CA LEU A 11 -16.96 3.09 20.73
C LEU A 11 -16.69 3.39 19.24
N SER A 12 -17.72 3.65 18.43
CA SER A 12 -17.57 4.08 17.03
C SER A 12 -16.75 5.37 16.94
N ARG A 13 -17.09 6.36 17.78
CA ARG A 13 -16.35 7.64 17.85
C ARG A 13 -14.89 7.44 18.23
N MET A 14 -14.63 6.62 19.25
CA MET A 14 -13.27 6.25 19.68
C MET A 14 -12.49 5.59 18.54
N PHE A 15 -13.11 4.65 17.84
CA PHE A 15 -12.47 3.95 16.73
C PHE A 15 -12.08 4.89 15.57
N LEU A 16 -13.02 5.72 15.12
CA LEU A 16 -12.78 6.70 14.05
C LEU A 16 -11.73 7.74 14.45
N ALA A 17 -11.71 8.15 15.71
CA ALA A 17 -10.70 9.03 16.28
C ALA A 17 -9.30 8.39 16.27
N GLY A 18 -9.21 7.12 16.67
CA GLY A 18 -7.99 6.33 16.59
C GLY A 18 -7.46 6.20 15.16
N ALA A 19 -8.35 5.95 14.20
CA ALA A 19 -8.01 5.90 12.78
C ALA A 19 -7.43 7.23 12.26
N LYS A 20 -8.08 8.36 12.58
CA LYS A 20 -7.58 9.69 12.20
C LYS A 20 -6.23 10.02 12.83
N ASN A 21 -6.04 9.70 14.11
CA ASN A 21 -4.78 10.01 14.76
C ASN A 21 -3.63 9.16 14.19
N LEU A 22 -3.88 7.90 13.86
CA LEU A 22 -2.90 7.06 13.16
C LEU A 22 -2.55 7.64 11.77
N GLU A 23 -3.54 8.05 10.99
CA GLU A 23 -3.35 8.71 9.70
C GLU A 23 -2.50 9.99 9.82
N ALA A 24 -2.82 10.86 10.80
CA ALA A 24 -2.09 12.09 11.05
C ALA A 24 -0.62 11.87 11.48
N LYS A 25 -0.29 10.68 11.98
CA LYS A 25 1.05 10.28 12.43
C LYS A 25 1.76 9.31 11.49
N LYS A 26 1.15 8.98 10.36
CA LYS A 26 1.63 7.99 9.39
C LYS A 26 3.09 8.18 9.01
N GLU A 27 3.48 9.38 8.58
CA GLU A 27 4.86 9.64 8.12
C GLU A 27 5.88 9.54 9.26
N TRP A 28 5.55 10.04 10.44
CA TRP A 28 6.41 9.90 11.62
C TRP A 28 6.58 8.43 12.02
N ILE A 29 5.53 7.61 11.91
CA ILE A 29 5.63 6.17 12.17
C ILE A 29 6.48 5.46 11.11
N ASN A 30 6.39 5.88 9.85
CA ASN A 30 7.26 5.40 8.77
C ASN A 30 8.74 5.71 9.08
N GLU A 31 9.03 6.91 9.60
CA GLU A 31 10.38 7.31 10.03
C GLU A 31 10.94 6.46 11.19
N LEU A 32 10.11 5.79 11.98
CA LEU A 32 10.59 4.87 13.04
C LEU A 32 11.01 3.50 12.51
N ASN A 33 10.69 3.14 11.26
CA ASN A 33 11.09 1.86 10.69
C ASN A 33 12.62 1.80 10.57
N VAL A 34 13.28 0.81 11.16
CA VAL A 34 14.75 0.73 11.30
C VAL A 34 15.53 0.52 10.01
N PHE A 35 14.92 -0.06 8.96
CA PHE A 35 15.64 -0.30 7.71
C PHE A 35 15.75 0.99 6.89
N PRO A 36 16.95 1.44 6.48
CA PRO A 36 17.17 2.69 5.75
C PRO A 36 16.81 2.59 4.26
N VAL A 37 15.80 1.79 3.93
CA VAL A 37 15.32 1.58 2.56
C VAL A 37 14.15 2.52 2.26
N PRO A 38 13.88 2.82 0.98
CA PRO A 38 12.70 3.57 0.55
C PRO A 38 11.35 2.98 1.03
N ASP A 39 11.37 1.73 1.50
CA ASP A 39 10.20 0.92 1.82
C ASP A 39 9.73 1.04 3.28
N GLY A 40 10.03 2.17 3.94
CA GLY A 40 9.60 2.47 5.31
C GLY A 40 8.08 2.59 5.43
N ASP A 41 7.34 1.47 5.47
CA ASP A 41 5.91 1.45 5.15
C ASP A 41 4.99 1.07 6.33
N THR A 42 5.52 1.00 7.56
CA THR A 42 4.76 0.53 8.73
C THR A 42 3.53 1.41 9.00
N GLY A 43 3.72 2.72 9.04
CA GLY A 43 2.64 3.68 9.24
C GLY A 43 1.63 3.64 8.09
N THR A 44 2.13 3.57 6.85
CA THR A 44 1.31 3.43 5.65
C THR A 44 0.41 2.18 5.70
N ASN A 45 0.99 1.01 5.96
CA ASN A 45 0.28 -0.27 6.04
C ASN A 45 -0.79 -0.29 7.14
N MET A 46 -0.45 0.21 8.33
CA MET A 46 -1.41 0.28 9.45
C MET A 46 -2.53 1.28 9.14
N THR A 47 -2.20 2.44 8.54
CA THR A 47 -3.19 3.46 8.15
C THR A 47 -4.16 2.91 7.12
N LEU A 48 -3.67 2.33 6.01
CA LEU A 48 -4.53 1.72 4.99
C LEU A 48 -5.44 0.65 5.58
N THR A 49 -4.93 -0.15 6.51
CA THR A 49 -5.70 -1.18 7.20
C THR A 49 -6.82 -0.60 8.06
N ILE A 50 -6.52 0.36 8.94
CA ILE A 50 -7.53 0.92 9.85
C ILE A 50 -8.54 1.79 9.10
N MET A 51 -8.11 2.48 8.04
CA MET A 51 -8.98 3.34 7.24
C MET A 51 -9.98 2.54 6.42
N SER A 52 -9.60 1.35 5.94
CA SER A 52 -10.55 0.39 5.35
C SER A 52 -11.67 0.04 6.33
N ALA A 53 -11.34 -0.24 7.59
CA ALA A 53 -12.35 -0.45 8.64
C ALA A 53 -13.15 0.81 8.98
N ALA A 54 -12.50 1.98 9.02
CA ALA A 54 -13.16 3.25 9.31
C ALA A 54 -14.21 3.63 8.26
N SER A 55 -13.94 3.35 6.98
CA SER A 55 -14.91 3.51 5.89
C SER A 55 -16.16 2.64 6.11
N GLU A 56 -15.99 1.35 6.45
CA GLU A 56 -17.10 0.46 6.79
C GLU A 56 -17.92 0.97 7.99
N VAL A 57 -17.25 1.49 9.02
CA VAL A 57 -17.92 2.07 10.20
C VAL A 57 -18.68 3.35 9.84
N GLY A 58 -18.12 4.21 9.00
CA GLY A 58 -18.75 5.45 8.54
C GLY A 58 -20.03 5.23 7.72
N ASN A 59 -20.17 4.06 7.09
CA ASN A 59 -21.33 3.69 6.28
C ASN A 59 -22.46 3.00 7.08
N ILE A 60 -22.34 2.86 8.40
CA ILE A 60 -23.36 2.24 9.25
C ILE A 60 -24.57 3.18 9.39
N SER A 61 -25.73 2.72 8.93
CA SER A 61 -27.00 3.45 9.07
C SER A 61 -27.72 3.20 10.39
N GLN A 62 -27.56 2.02 10.98
CA GLN A 62 -28.16 1.63 12.26
C GLN A 62 -27.08 1.14 13.23
N MET A 63 -26.73 1.97 14.20
CA MET A 63 -25.63 1.71 15.13
C MET A 63 -26.06 0.76 16.25
N ASN A 64 -25.40 -0.39 16.35
CA ASN A 64 -25.39 -1.26 17.52
C ASN A 64 -24.03 -1.98 17.60
N MET A 65 -23.76 -2.63 18.74
CA MET A 65 -22.44 -3.22 18.98
C MET A 65 -22.10 -4.35 18.01
N GLU A 66 -23.08 -5.16 17.61
CA GLU A 66 -22.87 -6.27 16.68
C GLU A 66 -22.50 -5.75 15.28
N VAL A 67 -23.24 -4.78 14.76
CA VAL A 67 -23.00 -4.16 13.45
C VAL A 67 -21.66 -3.44 13.44
N LEU A 68 -21.35 -2.67 14.50
CA LEU A 68 -20.07 -1.98 14.64
C LEU A 68 -18.90 -2.98 14.69
N ALA A 69 -19.01 -4.00 15.55
CA ALA A 69 -17.98 -5.03 15.68
C ALA A 69 -17.74 -5.77 14.36
N LYS A 70 -18.81 -6.06 13.60
CA LYS A 70 -18.72 -6.68 12.28
C LYS A 70 -18.02 -5.76 11.27
N ALA A 71 -18.36 -4.47 11.23
CA ALA A 71 -17.75 -3.51 10.32
C ALA A 71 -16.25 -3.34 10.60
N ILE A 72 -15.86 -3.12 11.86
CA ILE A 72 -14.45 -2.99 12.26
C ILE A 72 -13.67 -4.27 11.91
N SER A 73 -14.21 -5.43 12.27
CA SER A 73 -13.56 -6.72 12.03
C SER A 73 -13.41 -7.02 10.53
N SER A 74 -14.50 -6.92 9.77
CA SER A 74 -14.47 -7.26 8.34
C SER A 74 -13.65 -6.28 7.52
N GLY A 75 -13.81 -4.98 7.77
CA GLY A 75 -13.09 -3.94 7.04
C GLY A 75 -11.59 -3.96 7.32
N SER A 76 -11.17 -4.25 8.56
CA SER A 76 -9.75 -4.33 8.91
C SER A 76 -9.11 -5.60 8.37
N LEU A 77 -9.83 -6.74 8.37
CA LEU A 77 -9.30 -7.98 7.81
C LEU A 77 -9.11 -7.88 6.29
N ARG A 78 -10.10 -7.37 5.57
CA ARG A 78 -10.00 -7.20 4.11
C ARG A 78 -8.97 -6.14 3.72
N GLY A 79 -8.94 -5.03 4.45
CA GLY A 79 -7.98 -3.95 4.25
C GLY A 79 -6.56 -4.24 4.74
N ALA A 80 -6.33 -5.36 5.42
CA ALA A 80 -5.04 -5.65 6.05
C ALA A 80 -3.90 -5.71 5.02
N ARG A 81 -2.85 -4.92 5.26
CA ARG A 81 -1.64 -4.81 4.44
C ARG A 81 -0.39 -4.90 5.30
N GLY A 82 0.64 -5.56 4.79
CA GLY A 82 1.90 -5.73 5.51
C GLY A 82 1.76 -6.49 6.84
N ASN A 83 2.88 -6.74 7.51
CA ASN A 83 2.86 -7.44 8.79
C ASN A 83 2.15 -6.61 9.89
N SER A 84 2.47 -5.32 10.00
CA SER A 84 1.90 -4.44 11.03
C SER A 84 0.39 -4.20 10.86
N GLY A 85 -0.08 -4.03 9.61
CA GLY A 85 -1.50 -3.88 9.34
C GLY A 85 -2.28 -5.17 9.60
N VAL A 86 -1.76 -6.33 9.20
CA VAL A 86 -2.40 -7.61 9.53
C VAL A 86 -2.46 -7.84 11.04
N ILE A 87 -1.38 -7.59 11.80
CA ILE A 87 -1.41 -7.71 13.27
C ILE A 87 -2.47 -6.78 13.88
N LEU A 88 -2.55 -5.53 13.43
CA LEU A 88 -3.58 -4.58 13.88
C LEU A 88 -4.99 -5.12 13.58
N SER A 89 -5.22 -5.69 12.39
CA SER A 89 -6.51 -6.31 12.05
C SER A 89 -6.88 -7.47 12.97
N GLN A 90 -5.90 -8.25 13.42
CA GLN A 90 -6.14 -9.37 14.36
C GLN A 90 -6.40 -8.91 15.79
N LEU A 91 -5.73 -7.83 16.25
CA LEU A 91 -6.05 -7.18 17.52
C LEU A 91 -7.49 -6.67 17.53
N LEU A 92 -7.89 -5.96 16.47
CA LEU A 92 -9.26 -5.45 16.30
C LEU A 92 -10.28 -6.59 16.20
N ARG A 93 -9.98 -7.65 15.46
CA ARG A 93 -10.84 -8.84 15.35
C ARG A 93 -11.03 -9.54 16.70
N GLY A 94 -9.97 -9.71 17.48
CA GLY A 94 -10.07 -10.32 18.81
C GLY A 94 -10.88 -9.45 19.77
N PHE A 95 -10.64 -8.14 19.78
CA PHE A 95 -11.40 -7.16 20.56
C PHE A 95 -12.89 -7.18 20.21
N THR A 96 -13.21 -7.06 18.91
CA THR A 96 -14.60 -7.05 18.40
C THR A 96 -15.35 -8.34 18.73
N ARG A 97 -14.68 -9.50 18.72
CA ARG A 97 -15.28 -10.76 19.18
C ARG A 97 -15.65 -10.76 20.66
N GLY A 98 -14.88 -10.05 21.49
CA GLY A 98 -15.15 -9.89 22.93
C GLY A 98 -16.37 -9.00 23.20
N VAL A 99 -16.60 -7.97 22.38
CA VAL A 99 -17.64 -6.96 22.64
C VAL A 99 -18.94 -7.16 21.86
N ARG A 100 -18.94 -7.88 20.73
CA ARG A 100 -20.07 -7.90 19.76
C ARG A 100 -21.45 -8.26 20.33
N MET A 101 -21.51 -9.00 21.45
CA MET A 101 -22.77 -9.46 22.07
C MET A 101 -23.20 -8.58 23.26
N LEU A 102 -22.47 -7.50 23.54
CA LEU A 102 -22.74 -6.60 24.66
C LEU A 102 -23.42 -5.32 24.17
N GLU A 103 -24.31 -4.75 24.98
CA GLU A 103 -24.94 -3.46 24.66
C GLU A 103 -24.07 -2.27 25.12
N GLU A 104 -23.44 -2.42 26.29
CA GLU A 104 -22.53 -1.46 26.89
C GLU A 104 -21.26 -2.17 27.38
N LEU A 105 -20.15 -1.42 27.44
CA LEU A 105 -18.85 -1.91 27.89
C LEU A 105 -18.39 -1.15 29.12
N ASP A 106 -18.15 -1.87 30.22
CA ASP A 106 -17.44 -1.38 31.40
C ASP A 106 -15.93 -1.72 31.31
N ALA A 107 -15.17 -1.35 32.35
CA ALA A 107 -13.73 -1.61 32.39
C ALA A 107 -13.38 -3.10 32.29
N VAL A 108 -14.19 -3.98 32.89
CA VAL A 108 -13.99 -5.44 32.88
C VAL A 108 -14.21 -6.01 31.48
N ALA A 109 -15.29 -5.59 30.81
CA ALA A 109 -15.58 -5.99 29.43
C ALA A 109 -14.49 -5.52 28.47
N ILE A 110 -13.99 -4.29 28.64
CA ILE A 110 -12.91 -3.74 27.82
C ILE A 110 -11.60 -4.53 28.04
N ALA A 111 -11.23 -4.79 29.30
CA ALA A 111 -10.03 -5.56 29.61
C ALA A 111 -10.08 -6.98 29.00
N ALA A 112 -11.21 -7.68 29.16
CA ALA A 112 -11.41 -9.00 28.56
C ALA A 112 -11.36 -8.97 27.02
N ALA A 113 -11.89 -7.92 26.39
CA ALA A 113 -11.79 -7.73 24.95
C ALA A 113 -10.35 -7.45 24.49
N MET A 114 -9.58 -6.66 25.24
CA MET A 114 -8.15 -6.42 24.96
C MET A 114 -7.33 -7.72 25.04
N GLU A 115 -7.54 -8.53 26.09
CA GLU A 115 -6.93 -9.86 26.21
C GLU A 115 -7.26 -10.74 25.00
N LYS A 116 -8.53 -10.74 24.56
CA LYS A 116 -8.96 -11.48 23.37
C LYS A 116 -8.30 -10.98 22.09
N GLY A 117 -8.11 -9.67 21.98
CA GLY A 117 -7.31 -9.01 20.93
C GLY A 117 -5.91 -9.61 20.86
N VAL A 118 -5.20 -9.58 21.98
CA VAL A 118 -3.83 -10.08 22.12
C VAL A 118 -3.76 -11.57 21.78
N GLU A 119 -4.63 -12.41 22.33
CA GLU A 119 -4.68 -13.84 22.02
C GLU A 119 -4.85 -14.11 20.51
N THR A 120 -5.69 -13.33 19.85
CA THR A 120 -5.98 -13.49 18.42
C THR A 120 -4.76 -13.10 17.58
N ALA A 121 -4.12 -11.97 17.90
CA ALA A 121 -2.92 -11.49 17.22
C ALA A 121 -1.73 -12.44 17.37
N TYR A 122 -1.46 -12.95 18.58
CA TYR A 122 -0.37 -13.90 18.82
C TYR A 122 -0.57 -15.22 18.06
N LYS A 123 -1.82 -15.69 17.90
CA LYS A 123 -2.12 -16.92 17.14
C LYS A 123 -1.97 -16.76 15.63
N ALA A 124 -2.13 -15.55 15.11
CA ALA A 124 -2.03 -15.28 13.67
C ALA A 124 -0.58 -15.20 13.17
N VAL A 125 0.38 -14.92 14.06
CA VAL A 125 1.79 -14.76 13.70
C VAL A 125 2.54 -16.08 13.93
N MET A 126 3.16 -16.64 12.88
CA MET A 126 3.88 -17.92 12.98
C MET A 126 5.04 -17.92 14.00
N LYS A 127 5.77 -16.80 14.08
CA LYS A 127 6.91 -16.61 14.98
C LYS A 127 6.82 -15.24 15.66
N PRO A 128 5.99 -15.09 16.70
CA PRO A 128 5.83 -13.81 17.39
C PRO A 128 7.15 -13.38 18.03
N LYS A 129 7.48 -12.09 17.92
CA LYS A 129 8.69 -11.50 18.52
C LYS A 129 8.33 -10.50 19.59
N GLU A 130 8.95 -10.64 20.76
CA GLU A 130 8.85 -9.63 21.82
C GLU A 130 9.66 -8.37 21.46
N GLY A 131 9.28 -7.24 22.03
CA GLY A 131 9.78 -5.92 21.64
C GLY A 131 9.06 -5.31 20.43
N THR A 132 7.94 -5.88 20.00
CA THR A 132 7.13 -5.39 18.87
C THR A 132 5.75 -4.88 19.33
N ILE A 133 4.91 -4.45 18.39
CA ILE A 133 3.48 -4.16 18.61
C ILE A 133 2.75 -5.21 19.47
N LEU A 134 3.12 -6.48 19.37
CA LEU A 134 2.55 -7.57 20.17
C LEU A 134 2.83 -7.38 21.67
N THR A 135 4.05 -6.97 22.03
CA THR A 135 4.44 -6.71 23.41
C THR A 135 3.69 -5.51 23.97
N VAL A 136 3.59 -4.42 23.20
CA VAL A 136 2.85 -3.22 23.62
C VAL A 136 1.37 -3.54 23.84
N ALA A 137 0.75 -4.27 22.93
CA ALA A 137 -0.64 -4.70 23.06
C ALA A 137 -0.85 -5.63 24.28
N LYS A 138 0.06 -6.59 24.48
CA LYS A 138 0.02 -7.53 25.62
C LYS A 138 0.13 -6.81 26.95
N GLU A 139 1.11 -5.92 27.11
CA GLU A 139 1.30 -5.17 28.36
C GLU A 139 0.14 -4.21 28.63
N ALA A 140 -0.43 -3.59 27.59
CA ALA A 140 -1.65 -2.80 27.72
C ALA A 140 -2.85 -3.64 28.22
N ALA A 141 -3.03 -4.85 27.67
CA ALA A 141 -4.10 -5.76 28.10
C ALA A 141 -3.90 -6.27 29.54
N ILE A 142 -2.66 -6.62 29.92
CA ILE A 142 -2.31 -7.01 31.30
C ILE A 142 -2.64 -5.86 32.25
N LYS A 143 -2.26 -4.63 31.90
CA LYS A 143 -2.54 -3.47 32.73
C LYS A 143 -4.05 -3.23 32.87
N ALA A 144 -4.79 -3.34 31.77
CA ALA A 144 -6.24 -3.21 31.79
C ALA A 144 -6.88 -4.23 32.74
N ALA A 145 -6.47 -5.50 32.67
CA ALA A 145 -6.97 -6.55 33.55
C ALA A 145 -6.62 -6.31 35.03
N GLU A 146 -5.42 -5.81 35.33
CA GLU A 146 -4.97 -5.50 36.70
C GLU A 146 -5.89 -4.47 37.39
N ILE A 147 -6.30 -3.42 36.66
CA ILE A 147 -7.01 -2.28 37.26
C ILE A 147 -8.53 -2.31 37.05
N ALA A 148 -9.05 -3.20 36.20
CA ALA A 148 -10.44 -3.23 35.76
C ALA A 148 -11.45 -3.38 36.92
N GLU A 149 -11.21 -4.28 37.87
CA GLU A 149 -12.16 -4.52 38.98
C GLU A 149 -12.29 -3.32 39.92
N SER A 150 -11.26 -2.46 39.98
CA SER A 150 -11.21 -1.27 40.82
C SER A 150 -11.55 0.03 40.09
N ALA A 151 -11.85 -0.04 38.79
CA ALA A 151 -12.09 1.13 37.97
C ALA A 151 -13.52 1.67 38.17
N GLU A 152 -13.64 2.85 38.77
CA GLU A 152 -14.92 3.55 38.97
C GLU A 152 -15.29 4.51 37.82
N ASP A 153 -14.30 4.89 36.99
CA ASP A 153 -14.42 5.79 35.84
C ASP A 153 -13.51 5.30 34.71
N LEU A 154 -14.02 5.33 33.48
CA LEU A 154 -13.28 4.89 32.30
C LEU A 154 -12.19 5.88 31.86
N GLU A 155 -12.31 7.17 32.18
CA GLU A 155 -11.27 8.16 31.84
C GLU A 155 -9.90 7.82 32.48
N PRO A 156 -9.77 7.72 33.82
CA PRO A 156 -8.51 7.33 34.45
C PRO A 156 -8.08 5.91 34.08
N PHE A 157 -9.03 4.99 33.85
CA PHE A 157 -8.75 3.63 33.38
C PHE A 157 -7.99 3.64 32.05
N PHE A 158 -8.48 4.38 31.04
CA PHE A 158 -7.81 4.47 29.74
C PHE A 158 -6.46 5.16 29.82
N LEU A 159 -6.34 6.23 30.62
CA LEU A 159 -5.08 6.97 30.78
C LEU A 159 -4.01 6.09 31.43
N GLU A 160 -4.35 5.29 32.45
CA GLU A 160 -3.39 4.41 33.11
C GLU A 160 -2.91 3.26 32.21
N ILE A 161 -3.79 2.71 31.37
CA ILE A 161 -3.43 1.74 30.33
C ILE A 161 -2.48 2.38 29.31
N PHE A 162 -2.82 3.59 28.84
CA PHE A 162 -2.00 4.32 27.88
C PHE A 162 -0.59 4.58 28.41
N ASP A 163 -0.47 5.08 29.64
CA ASP A 163 0.81 5.37 30.29
C ASP A 163 1.67 4.11 30.45
N HIS A 164 1.05 2.96 30.75
CA HIS A 164 1.77 1.68 30.84
C HIS A 164 2.24 1.19 29.46
N ALA A 165 1.41 1.32 28.44
CA ALA A 165 1.75 0.98 27.07
C ALA A 165 2.88 1.89 26.54
N GLU A 166 2.87 3.19 26.86
CA GLU A 166 3.92 4.14 26.49
C GLU A 166 5.27 3.79 27.14
N LYS A 167 5.27 3.47 28.45
CA LYS A 167 6.46 2.97 29.15
C LYS A 167 6.98 1.65 28.57
N THR A 168 6.08 0.78 28.11
CA THR A 168 6.44 -0.47 27.45
C THR A 168 7.10 -0.21 26.10
N LEU A 169 6.52 0.68 25.29
CA LEU A 169 7.09 1.08 24.00
C LEU A 169 8.51 1.64 24.18
N ALA A 170 8.72 2.51 25.16
CA ALA A 170 10.02 3.08 25.47
C ALA A 170 11.10 2.02 25.83
N ARG A 171 10.68 0.82 26.26
CA ARG A 171 11.57 -0.31 26.58
C ARG A 171 11.78 -1.27 25.42
N THR A 172 11.07 -1.11 24.29
CA THR A 172 11.27 -1.96 23.11
C THR A 172 12.72 -1.99 22.59
N PRO A 173 13.52 -0.91 22.67
CA PRO A 173 14.94 -0.97 22.32
C PRO A 173 15.76 -1.91 23.22
N ASP A 174 15.38 -2.10 24.48
CA ASP A 174 16.07 -3.06 25.36
C ASP A 174 15.72 -4.53 25.06
N MET A 175 14.68 -4.76 24.26
CA MET A 175 14.18 -6.10 23.90
C MET A 175 14.68 -6.56 22.53
N LEU A 176 14.93 -5.61 21.61
CA LEU A 176 15.38 -5.89 20.25
C LEU A 176 16.66 -5.10 19.93
N PRO A 177 17.80 -5.79 19.68
CA PRO A 177 19.07 -5.13 19.36
C PRO A 177 18.97 -4.14 18.19
N VAL A 178 18.23 -4.49 17.14
CA VAL A 178 18.05 -3.65 15.95
C VAL A 178 17.42 -2.29 16.25
N LEU A 179 16.47 -2.25 17.20
CA LEU A 179 15.83 -1.00 17.64
C LEU A 179 16.83 -0.15 18.45
N LYS A 180 17.63 -0.80 19.29
CA LYS A 180 18.67 -0.16 20.11
C LYS A 180 19.76 0.50 19.27
N GLU A 181 20.22 -0.21 18.25
CA GLU A 181 21.27 0.25 17.34
C GLU A 181 20.80 1.46 16.52
N ALA A 182 19.55 1.40 16.02
CA ALA A 182 18.92 2.49 15.29
C ALA A 182 18.47 3.66 16.19
N GLY A 183 18.43 3.48 17.52
CA GLY A 183 18.02 4.51 18.47
C GLY A 183 16.53 4.88 18.41
N VAL A 184 15.69 3.96 17.93
CA VAL A 184 14.24 4.17 17.74
C VAL A 184 13.43 3.10 18.48
N VAL A 185 12.16 3.40 18.77
CA VAL A 185 11.20 2.44 19.32
C VAL A 185 10.53 1.63 18.20
N ASP A 186 9.81 0.56 18.56
CA ASP A 186 9.04 -0.21 17.58
C ASP A 186 7.97 0.64 16.88
N SER A 187 8.04 0.72 15.54
CA SER A 187 7.11 1.52 14.73
C SER A 187 5.67 1.02 14.82
N GLY A 188 5.45 -0.30 14.89
CA GLY A 188 4.12 -0.88 15.05
C GLY A 188 3.51 -0.56 16.42
N GLY A 189 4.30 -0.65 17.48
CA GLY A 189 3.94 -0.27 18.84
C GLY A 189 3.61 1.21 18.96
N GLN A 190 4.41 2.09 18.32
CA GLN A 190 4.08 3.51 18.23
C GLN A 190 2.75 3.73 17.51
N GLY A 191 2.52 3.07 16.37
CA GLY A 191 1.25 3.16 15.65
C GLY A 191 0.05 2.74 16.51
N LEU A 192 0.20 1.69 17.32
CA LEU A 192 -0.85 1.28 18.26
C LEU A 192 -1.12 2.32 19.35
N LEU A 193 -0.09 2.97 19.90
CA LEU A 193 -0.29 4.09 20.84
C LEU A 193 -1.03 5.25 20.20
N GLU A 194 -0.74 5.59 18.94
CA GLU A 194 -1.48 6.64 18.24
C GLU A 194 -2.95 6.27 18.05
N VAL A 195 -3.26 4.99 17.82
CA VAL A 195 -4.66 4.52 17.82
C VAL A 195 -5.29 4.70 19.20
N PHE A 196 -4.61 4.32 20.30
CA PHE A 196 -5.12 4.51 21.66
C PHE A 196 -5.32 5.98 22.02
N ARG A 197 -4.37 6.86 21.66
CA ARG A 197 -4.43 8.30 21.91
C ARG A 197 -5.64 8.92 21.21
N GLY A 198 -5.84 8.58 19.93
CA GLY A 198 -7.03 9.00 19.20
C GLY A 198 -8.31 8.45 19.83
N ALA A 199 -8.33 7.18 20.24
CA ALA A 199 -9.50 6.59 20.90
C ALA A 199 -9.87 7.30 22.21
N ILE A 200 -8.88 7.66 23.04
CA ILE A 200 -9.08 8.44 24.27
C ILE A 200 -9.65 9.82 23.92
N ASP A 201 -9.11 10.49 22.90
CA ASP A 201 -9.61 11.79 22.45
C ASP A 201 -11.07 11.72 21.98
N GLY A 202 -11.43 10.66 21.26
CA GLY A 202 -12.82 10.36 20.87
C GLY A 202 -13.72 10.10 22.08
N PHE A 203 -13.24 9.38 23.09
CA PHE A 203 -13.99 9.11 24.33
C PHE A 203 -14.29 10.41 25.11
N LEU A 204 -13.29 11.29 25.22
CA LEU A 204 -13.37 12.62 25.83
C LEU A 204 -14.24 13.60 25.03
N GLY A 205 -14.59 13.23 23.79
CA GLY A 205 -15.47 14.03 22.94
C GLY A 205 -14.79 15.25 22.31
N LYS A 206 -13.47 15.18 22.08
CA LYS A 206 -12.78 16.19 21.25
C LYS A 206 -13.37 16.14 19.84
N GLU A 207 -13.61 17.30 19.24
CA GLU A 207 -14.14 17.39 17.87
C GLU A 207 -13.13 16.80 16.89
N ILE A 208 -13.62 15.90 16.04
CA ILE A 208 -12.89 15.28 14.95
C ILE A 208 -13.69 15.53 13.69
N ASP A 209 -13.02 15.94 12.63
CA ASP A 209 -13.67 16.09 11.34
C ASP A 209 -13.92 14.70 10.74
N TYR A 210 -15.20 14.33 10.63
CA TYR A 210 -15.63 13.04 10.08
C TYR A 210 -15.98 13.12 8.60
N THR A 211 -15.92 14.30 7.95
CA THR A 211 -16.34 14.44 6.54
C THR A 211 -15.49 13.61 5.58
N GLU A 212 -14.25 13.30 5.95
CA GLU A 212 -13.35 12.46 5.14
C GLU A 212 -13.74 10.98 5.13
N PHE A 213 -14.59 10.52 6.06
CA PHE A 213 -15.09 9.14 6.08
C PHE A 213 -16.41 8.97 5.30
N ALA A 214 -17.17 10.06 5.14
CA ALA A 214 -18.44 10.07 4.42
C ALA A 214 -18.20 10.38 2.94
N GLY A 215 -17.79 9.37 2.16
CA GLY A 215 -17.63 9.54 0.70
C GLY A 215 -16.66 8.58 0.01
N THR A 216 -15.90 7.76 0.74
CA THR A 216 -14.96 6.80 0.15
C THR A 216 -15.62 5.45 -0.13
N SER A 217 -16.65 5.44 -0.97
CA SER A 217 -17.18 4.23 -1.60
C SER A 217 -16.39 3.94 -2.88
N ALA A 218 -15.19 3.38 -2.75
CA ALA A 218 -14.54 2.59 -3.80
C ALA A 218 -13.33 1.85 -3.21
N GLY A 219 -13.25 0.55 -3.49
CA GLY A 219 -12.17 -0.32 -3.05
C GLY A 219 -10.79 0.07 -3.59
N SER A 220 -9.78 -0.53 -2.96
CA SER A 220 -8.43 -0.75 -3.49
C SER A 220 -7.93 0.31 -4.49
N ALA A 221 -7.17 1.27 -3.96
CA ALA A 221 -6.09 1.88 -4.74
C ALA A 221 -5.01 0.80 -5.00
N VAL A 222 -5.33 -0.13 -5.89
CA VAL A 222 -4.41 -0.49 -6.97
C VAL A 222 -4.22 0.79 -7.75
N THR A 223 -3.00 1.06 -8.19
CA THR A 223 -2.65 2.05 -9.20
C THR A 223 -3.36 1.70 -10.51
N LYS A 224 -4.69 1.79 -10.54
CA LYS A 224 -5.44 2.04 -11.76
C LYS A 224 -4.88 3.36 -12.23
N ILE A 225 -4.17 3.30 -13.35
CA ILE A 225 -3.89 4.41 -14.26
C ILE A 225 -4.93 5.47 -13.97
N SER A 226 -4.48 6.57 -13.36
CA SER A 226 -5.31 7.69 -12.96
C SER A 226 -6.44 7.83 -13.98
N PRO A 227 -7.73 7.65 -13.61
CA PRO A 227 -8.75 8.36 -14.34
C PRO A 227 -8.30 9.80 -14.16
N GLN A 228 -7.69 10.29 -15.25
CA GLN A 228 -7.19 11.63 -15.41
C GLN A 228 -8.11 12.51 -14.61
N ALA A 229 -7.54 13.17 -13.59
CA ALA A 229 -8.21 14.00 -12.59
C ALA A 229 -9.65 14.27 -13.01
N GLU A 230 -10.65 13.94 -12.17
CA GLU A 230 -11.89 14.70 -12.19
C GLU A 230 -11.43 16.14 -12.30
N ALA A 231 -11.46 16.67 -13.53
CA ALA A 231 -10.97 17.98 -13.79
C ALA A 231 -12.08 18.74 -13.09
N ASP A 232 -11.77 19.30 -11.94
CA ASP A 232 -12.68 20.22 -11.30
C ASP A 232 -12.78 21.37 -12.32
N ILE A 233 -13.73 21.25 -13.26
CA ILE A 233 -13.89 22.14 -14.40
C ILE A 233 -14.44 23.42 -13.79
N LYS A 234 -13.51 24.22 -13.27
CA LYS A 234 -13.74 25.50 -12.61
C LYS A 234 -14.45 26.47 -13.55
N PHE A 235 -14.14 26.38 -14.85
CA PHE A 235 -14.78 27.13 -15.92
C PHE A 235 -15.38 26.20 -16.97
N GLY A 236 -16.71 26.12 -16.99
CA GLY A 236 -17.46 25.11 -17.74
C GLY A 236 -17.44 25.24 -19.25
N TYR A 237 -17.15 26.42 -19.80
CA TYR A 237 -17.22 26.67 -21.24
C TYR A 237 -15.87 26.96 -21.86
N CYS A 238 -15.50 26.19 -22.88
CA CYS A 238 -14.44 26.55 -23.81
C CYS A 238 -14.99 27.57 -24.80
N THR A 239 -14.45 28.79 -24.80
CA THR A 239 -14.88 29.88 -25.67
C THR A 239 -13.77 30.22 -26.66
N GLU A 240 -14.02 29.98 -27.94
CA GLU A 240 -13.10 30.28 -29.03
C GLU A 240 -13.70 31.29 -30.01
N PHE A 241 -12.89 32.25 -30.47
CA PHE A 241 -13.31 33.20 -31.51
C PHE A 241 -12.09 33.89 -32.14
N ILE A 242 -12.33 34.54 -33.27
CA ILE A 242 -11.36 35.40 -33.96
C ILE A 242 -11.92 36.82 -34.01
N ILE A 243 -11.11 37.79 -33.65
CA ILE A 243 -11.38 39.22 -33.83
C ILE A 243 -10.76 39.65 -35.15
N LEU A 244 -11.56 40.24 -36.03
CA LEU A 244 -11.11 40.95 -37.22
C LEU A 244 -10.90 42.41 -36.81
N LEU A 245 -9.65 42.87 -36.76
CA LEU A 245 -9.31 44.16 -36.17
C LEU A 245 -9.72 45.33 -37.07
N ASP A 246 -10.32 46.37 -36.47
CA ASP A 246 -10.60 47.63 -37.19
C ASP A 246 -9.30 48.43 -37.49
N LYS A 247 -8.27 48.22 -36.66
CA LYS A 247 -6.93 48.82 -36.75
C LYS A 247 -5.92 47.90 -36.06
N PRO A 248 -4.63 47.91 -36.46
CA PRO A 248 -3.60 47.12 -35.79
C PRO A 248 -3.59 47.38 -34.27
N LEU A 249 -3.58 46.31 -33.48
CA LEU A 249 -3.70 46.39 -32.04
C LEU A 249 -2.32 46.55 -31.39
N PRO A 250 -2.03 47.68 -30.70
CA PRO A 250 -0.73 47.87 -30.04
C PRO A 250 -0.52 46.86 -28.89
N ASP A 251 0.72 46.48 -28.63
CA ASP A 251 1.09 45.52 -27.56
C ASP A 251 0.50 45.86 -26.19
N VAL A 252 0.35 47.14 -25.88
CA VAL A 252 -0.24 47.63 -24.62
C VAL A 252 -1.72 47.25 -24.52
N GLU A 253 -2.48 47.37 -25.60
CA GLU A 253 -3.89 46.99 -25.66
C GLU A 253 -4.04 45.46 -25.66
N LEU A 254 -3.16 44.74 -26.37
CA LEU A 254 -3.11 43.29 -26.36
C LEU A 254 -2.85 42.73 -24.95
N HIS A 255 -1.92 43.34 -24.22
CA HIS A 255 -1.63 42.98 -22.83
C HIS A 255 -2.80 43.28 -21.90
N SER A 256 -3.47 44.42 -22.09
CA SER A 256 -4.70 44.75 -21.35
C SER A 256 -5.81 43.73 -21.59
N PHE A 257 -5.98 43.31 -22.84
CA PHE A 257 -7.00 42.32 -23.21
C PHE A 257 -6.69 40.94 -22.62
N LYS A 258 -5.44 40.49 -22.69
CA LYS A 258 -5.00 39.25 -22.04
C LYS A 258 -5.22 39.31 -20.52
N LYS A 259 -4.96 40.44 -19.88
CA LYS A 259 -5.21 40.63 -18.43
C LYS A 259 -6.70 40.54 -18.09
N PHE A 260 -7.57 41.10 -18.92
CA PHE A 260 -9.01 40.96 -18.78
C PHE A 260 -9.46 39.50 -18.89
N LEU A 261 -9.00 38.77 -19.91
CA LEU A 261 -9.35 37.35 -20.08
C LEU A 261 -8.93 36.52 -18.87
N ASN A 262 -7.75 36.80 -18.28
CA ASN A 262 -7.28 36.15 -17.05
C ASN A 262 -8.15 36.45 -15.82
N SER A 263 -8.92 37.53 -15.84
CA SER A 263 -9.82 37.87 -14.73
C SER A 263 -11.16 37.12 -14.79
N ILE A 264 -11.53 36.59 -15.97
CA ILE A 264 -12.83 35.93 -16.20
C ILE A 264 -12.72 34.44 -16.49
N GLY A 265 -11.51 33.90 -16.58
CA GLY A 265 -11.27 32.53 -17.03
C GLY A 265 -9.84 32.05 -16.87
N ASP A 266 -9.58 30.81 -17.27
CA ASP A 266 -8.24 30.21 -17.34
C ASP A 266 -7.92 29.70 -18.75
N SER A 267 -6.72 29.09 -18.89
CA SER A 267 -6.29 28.40 -20.12
C SER A 267 -6.39 29.29 -21.39
N ILE A 268 -5.84 30.50 -21.30
CA ILE A 268 -5.98 31.51 -22.35
C ILE A 268 -4.91 31.32 -23.43
N VAL A 269 -5.36 31.08 -24.66
CA VAL A 269 -4.52 31.20 -25.86
C VAL A 269 -4.96 32.45 -26.61
N LEU A 270 -4.04 33.40 -26.74
CA LEU A 270 -4.28 34.64 -27.45
C LEU A 270 -3.12 34.87 -28.42
N VAL A 271 -3.42 34.77 -29.71
CA VAL A 271 -2.47 34.89 -30.82
C VAL A 271 -2.91 36.06 -31.68
N ALA A 272 -2.05 37.07 -31.82
CA ALA A 272 -2.33 38.27 -32.61
C ALA A 272 -1.44 38.33 -33.85
N ASP A 273 -2.02 38.86 -34.92
CA ASP A 273 -1.40 39.22 -36.19
C ASP A 273 -1.87 40.66 -36.56
N ASP A 274 -1.34 41.25 -37.63
CA ASP A 274 -1.61 42.65 -38.01
C ASP A 274 -3.11 42.92 -38.28
N GLU A 275 -3.86 41.91 -38.73
CA GLU A 275 -5.26 42.02 -39.14
C GLU A 275 -6.24 41.26 -38.22
N ILE A 276 -5.77 40.29 -37.43
CA ILE A 276 -6.63 39.40 -36.64
C ILE A 276 -6.07 39.04 -35.27
N VAL A 277 -6.97 38.72 -34.32
CA VAL A 277 -6.61 38.13 -33.02
C VAL A 277 -7.42 36.87 -32.77
N LYS A 278 -6.77 35.71 -32.64
CA LYS A 278 -7.41 34.45 -32.25
C LYS A 278 -7.39 34.31 -30.73
N VAL A 279 -8.56 34.01 -30.16
CA VAL A 279 -8.77 33.87 -28.72
C VAL A 279 -9.36 32.50 -28.40
N HIS A 280 -8.79 31.84 -27.41
CA HIS A 280 -9.30 30.68 -26.69
C HIS A 280 -9.27 31.01 -25.21
N VAL A 281 -10.38 30.82 -24.49
CA VAL A 281 -10.43 30.99 -23.03
C VAL A 281 -11.46 30.03 -22.44
N HIS A 282 -11.13 29.41 -21.32
CA HIS A 282 -12.12 28.68 -20.52
C HIS A 282 -12.77 29.65 -19.54
N THR A 283 -14.07 29.88 -19.64
CA THR A 283 -14.80 30.83 -18.78
C THR A 283 -16.22 30.34 -18.46
N ASN A 284 -16.78 30.79 -17.34
CA ASN A 284 -18.22 30.61 -17.06
C ASN A 284 -19.09 31.71 -17.70
N HIS A 285 -18.45 32.73 -18.30
CA HIS A 285 -19.11 33.88 -18.89
C HIS A 285 -18.59 34.19 -20.30
N PRO A 286 -18.83 33.31 -21.31
CA PRO A 286 -18.41 33.53 -22.70
C PRO A 286 -18.80 34.90 -23.26
N GLY A 287 -20.00 35.39 -22.89
CA GLY A 287 -20.50 36.69 -23.30
C GLY A 287 -19.57 37.86 -22.91
N GLN A 288 -18.92 37.81 -21.75
CA GLN A 288 -18.00 38.88 -21.33
C GLN A 288 -16.74 38.93 -22.20
N ALA A 289 -16.26 37.76 -22.65
CA ALA A 289 -15.13 37.68 -23.58
C ALA A 289 -15.48 38.29 -24.94
N PHE A 290 -16.68 38.01 -25.46
CA PHE A 290 -17.16 38.56 -26.71
C PHE A 290 -17.40 40.07 -26.66
N GLU A 291 -18.08 40.55 -25.61
CA GLU A 291 -18.35 41.98 -25.42
C GLU A 291 -17.07 42.80 -25.36
N ARG A 292 -16.04 42.28 -24.65
CA ARG A 292 -14.74 42.95 -24.62
C ARG A 292 -14.06 42.91 -25.99
N ALA A 293 -14.15 41.80 -26.70
CA ALA A 293 -13.54 41.62 -28.01
C ALA A 293 -14.15 42.52 -29.10
N LEU A 294 -15.46 42.76 -29.05
CA LEU A 294 -16.18 43.67 -29.95
C LEU A 294 -15.65 45.11 -29.91
N THR A 295 -14.95 45.50 -28.84
CA THR A 295 -14.32 46.83 -28.76
C THR A 295 -13.11 47.01 -29.67
N TYR A 296 -12.58 45.90 -30.23
CA TYR A 296 -11.41 45.90 -31.11
C TYR A 296 -11.74 45.60 -32.58
N GLY A 297 -12.93 45.04 -32.85
CA GLY A 297 -13.43 44.80 -34.20
C GLY A 297 -14.45 43.67 -34.27
N ALA A 298 -14.78 43.22 -35.50
CA ALA A 298 -15.84 42.25 -35.73
C ALA A 298 -15.43 40.82 -35.35
N LEU A 299 -16.34 40.04 -34.74
CA LEU A 299 -16.06 38.66 -34.35
C LEU A 299 -16.40 37.67 -35.47
N SER A 300 -15.56 36.65 -35.63
CA SER A 300 -15.75 35.54 -36.56
C SER A 300 -15.36 34.20 -35.92
N ARG A 301 -15.90 33.11 -36.46
CA ARG A 301 -15.65 31.73 -35.99
C ARG A 301 -15.85 31.55 -34.48
N MET A 302 -16.95 32.09 -33.96
CA MET A 302 -17.31 31.96 -32.55
C MET A 302 -17.78 30.54 -32.25
N LYS A 303 -17.21 29.94 -31.21
CA LYS A 303 -17.56 28.61 -30.70
C LYS A 303 -17.64 28.66 -29.17
N ILE A 304 -18.64 27.99 -28.61
CA ILE A 304 -18.79 27.79 -27.17
C ILE A 304 -19.11 26.31 -26.97
N ASP A 305 -18.24 25.57 -26.30
CA ASP A 305 -18.46 24.17 -25.96
C ASP A 305 -18.60 24.00 -24.45
N ASN A 306 -19.60 23.23 -24.01
CA ASN A 306 -19.77 22.87 -22.61
C ASN A 306 -18.91 21.65 -22.28
N MET A 307 -17.75 21.89 -21.66
CA MET A 307 -16.79 20.83 -21.36
C MET A 307 -17.32 19.83 -20.32
N ARG A 308 -18.35 20.19 -19.53
CA ARG A 308 -18.97 19.28 -18.56
C ARG A 308 -19.85 18.22 -19.24
N GLU A 309 -20.60 18.59 -20.26
CA GLU A 309 -21.43 17.65 -21.03
C GLU A 309 -20.57 16.70 -21.87
N GLU A 310 -19.52 17.22 -22.51
CA GLU A 310 -18.58 16.41 -23.30
C GLU A 310 -17.79 15.41 -22.43
N HIS A 311 -17.45 15.79 -21.20
CA HIS A 311 -16.82 14.89 -20.24
C HIS A 311 -17.80 13.80 -19.75
N GLN A 312 -19.05 14.17 -19.47
CA GLN A 312 -20.07 13.25 -18.96
C GLN A 312 -20.48 12.19 -20.00
N GLU A 313 -20.63 12.55 -21.27
CA GLU A 313 -20.95 11.57 -22.34
C GLU A 313 -19.81 10.57 -22.60
N LYS A 314 -18.55 11.01 -22.46
CA LYS A 314 -17.38 10.16 -22.66
C LYS A 314 -17.24 9.14 -21.53
N LEU A 315 -17.45 9.58 -20.28
CA LEU A 315 -17.43 8.73 -19.10
C LEU A 315 -18.51 7.64 -19.14
N ILE A 316 -19.72 7.96 -19.61
CA ILE A 316 -20.82 6.98 -19.73
C ILE A 316 -20.48 5.90 -20.76
N LYS A 317 -19.95 6.28 -21.93
CA LYS A 317 -19.57 5.31 -22.98
C LYS A 317 -18.40 4.42 -22.59
N ASP A 318 -17.42 4.98 -21.88
CA ASP A 318 -16.27 4.20 -21.41
C ASP A 318 -16.68 3.24 -20.27
N ALA A 319 -17.60 3.64 -19.39
CA ALA A 319 -18.16 2.77 -18.35
C ALA A 319 -19.01 1.62 -18.94
N GLU A 320 -19.85 1.89 -19.96
CA GLU A 320 -20.64 0.86 -20.64
C GLU A 320 -19.75 -0.14 -21.40
N LYS A 321 -18.65 0.31 -21.99
CA LYS A 321 -17.68 -0.55 -22.66
C LYS A 321 -16.93 -1.45 -21.67
N LEU A 322 -16.49 -0.90 -20.54
CA LEU A 322 -15.81 -1.67 -19.49
C LEU A 322 -16.71 -2.73 -18.87
N ALA A 323 -17.98 -2.39 -18.62
CA ALA A 323 -18.98 -3.32 -18.09
C ALA A 323 -19.21 -4.49 -19.06
N ARG A 324 -19.29 -4.21 -20.36
CA ARG A 324 -19.46 -5.27 -21.37
C ARG A 324 -18.25 -6.17 -21.53
N GLU A 325 -17.04 -5.61 -21.42
CA GLU A 325 -15.79 -6.38 -21.42
C GLU A 325 -15.65 -7.27 -20.16
N GLN A 326 -16.15 -6.81 -19.00
CA GLN A 326 -16.22 -7.62 -17.78
C GLN A 326 -17.26 -8.75 -17.88
N GLU A 327 -18.47 -8.47 -18.38
CA GLU A 327 -19.50 -9.49 -18.61
C GLU A 327 -19.05 -10.56 -19.63
N GLU A 328 -18.38 -10.16 -20.71
CA GLU A 328 -17.82 -11.09 -21.70
C GLU A 328 -16.68 -11.96 -21.10
N ALA A 329 -15.86 -11.42 -20.18
CA ALA A 329 -14.80 -12.15 -19.48
C ALA A 329 -15.34 -13.13 -18.42
N GLU A 330 -16.39 -12.75 -17.68
CA GLU A 330 -17.06 -13.64 -16.71
C GLU A 330 -17.78 -14.79 -17.41
N ALA A 331 -18.49 -14.52 -18.51
CA ALA A 331 -19.13 -15.55 -19.32
C ALA A 331 -18.12 -16.53 -19.95
N ALA A 332 -16.91 -16.05 -20.27
CA ALA A 332 -15.81 -16.89 -20.77
C ALA A 332 -15.16 -17.77 -19.66
N LYS A 333 -15.26 -17.39 -18.38
CA LYS A 333 -14.81 -18.22 -17.25
C LYS A 333 -15.76 -19.38 -16.97
N GLU A 334 -17.07 -19.15 -17.01
CA GLU A 334 -18.06 -20.20 -16.74
C GLU A 334 -18.07 -21.31 -17.80
N THR A 335 -17.61 -21.03 -19.01
CA THR A 335 -17.66 -21.97 -20.14
C THR A 335 -16.45 -22.90 -20.25
N LYS A 336 -15.36 -22.64 -19.52
CA LYS A 336 -14.16 -23.51 -19.49
C LYS A 336 -14.12 -24.32 -18.19
N PRO A 337 -13.83 -25.63 -18.26
CA PRO A 337 -13.66 -26.43 -17.05
C PRO A 337 -12.52 -25.85 -16.20
N ALA A 338 -12.72 -25.78 -14.88
CA ALA A 338 -11.70 -25.35 -13.95
C ALA A 338 -10.43 -26.19 -14.10
N LYS A 339 -9.26 -25.55 -14.10
CA LYS A 339 -7.97 -26.25 -14.05
C LYS A 339 -7.85 -26.98 -12.71
N GLU A 340 -7.05 -28.04 -12.67
CA GLU A 340 -6.69 -28.68 -11.40
C GLU A 340 -5.83 -27.75 -10.54
N VAL A 341 -4.89 -27.05 -11.17
CA VAL A 341 -3.94 -26.14 -10.51
C VAL A 341 -3.90 -24.79 -11.22
N GLY A 342 -3.77 -23.72 -10.44
CA GLY A 342 -3.43 -22.38 -10.91
C GLY A 342 -2.45 -21.66 -9.98
N PHE A 343 -1.88 -20.57 -10.48
CA PHE A 343 -0.83 -19.82 -9.79
C PHE A 343 -1.14 -18.32 -9.72
N ILE A 344 -0.92 -17.74 -8.55
CA ILE A 344 -0.95 -16.30 -8.31
C ILE A 344 0.44 -15.90 -7.84
N SER A 345 1.04 -14.89 -8.47
CA SER A 345 2.34 -14.37 -8.05
C SER A 345 2.25 -12.87 -7.84
N VAL A 346 2.96 -12.37 -6.84
CA VAL A 346 3.17 -10.93 -6.68
C VAL A 346 4.48 -10.54 -7.37
N SER A 347 4.42 -9.53 -8.22
CA SER A 347 5.59 -9.04 -8.93
C SER A 347 5.55 -7.53 -9.11
N VAL A 348 6.73 -6.93 -9.22
CA VAL A 348 6.92 -5.52 -9.54
C VAL A 348 7.95 -5.40 -10.65
N GLY A 349 7.59 -4.72 -11.73
CA GLY A 349 8.44 -4.58 -12.92
C GLY A 349 7.96 -5.41 -14.11
N SER A 350 8.06 -4.83 -15.30
CA SER A 350 7.51 -5.43 -16.53
C SER A 350 8.23 -6.71 -16.95
N GLY A 351 9.55 -6.77 -16.72
CA GLY A 351 10.37 -7.93 -17.06
C GLY A 351 10.14 -9.11 -16.12
N LEU A 352 10.13 -8.86 -14.81
CA LEU A 352 9.77 -9.88 -13.81
C LEU A 352 8.34 -10.40 -14.02
N SER A 353 7.41 -9.51 -14.36
CA SER A 353 6.04 -9.90 -14.70
C SER A 353 5.97 -10.76 -15.97
N ALA A 354 6.82 -10.52 -16.97
CA ALA A 354 6.90 -11.35 -18.17
C ALA A 354 7.41 -12.75 -17.83
N ILE A 355 8.49 -12.85 -17.02
CA ILE A 355 9.05 -14.13 -16.58
C ILE A 355 7.98 -15.00 -15.88
N PHE A 356 7.23 -14.44 -14.94
CA PHE A 356 6.17 -15.19 -14.28
C PHE A 356 5.05 -15.64 -15.22
N LYS A 357 4.67 -14.81 -16.20
CA LYS A 357 3.68 -15.21 -17.22
C LYS A 357 4.20 -16.36 -18.08
N ASP A 358 5.46 -16.31 -18.47
CA ASP A 358 6.11 -17.36 -19.28
C ASP A 358 6.23 -18.67 -18.50
N LEU A 359 6.41 -18.60 -17.17
CA LEU A 359 6.37 -19.74 -16.25
C LEU A 359 4.94 -20.24 -15.95
N GLY A 360 3.91 -19.65 -16.55
CA GLY A 360 2.53 -20.13 -16.46
C GLY A 360 1.72 -19.59 -15.27
N VAL A 361 2.11 -18.46 -14.69
CA VAL A 361 1.30 -17.79 -13.66
C VAL A 361 -0.02 -17.28 -14.25
N ASP A 362 -1.14 -17.66 -13.63
CA ASP A 362 -2.49 -17.32 -14.11
C ASP A 362 -2.89 -15.88 -13.77
N TYR A 363 -2.45 -15.37 -12.62
CA TYR A 363 -2.75 -14.01 -12.20
C TYR A 363 -1.54 -13.36 -11.52
N LEU A 364 -1.22 -12.14 -11.96
CA LEU A 364 -0.18 -11.33 -11.36
C LEU A 364 -0.81 -10.19 -10.58
N ILE A 365 -0.51 -10.14 -9.29
CA ILE A 365 -0.80 -8.98 -8.47
C ILE A 365 0.40 -8.05 -8.57
N GLU A 366 0.17 -6.83 -9.04
CA GLU A 366 1.20 -5.80 -8.97
C GLU A 366 1.42 -5.43 -7.51
N GLY A 367 2.64 -5.65 -7.03
CA GLY A 367 2.96 -5.44 -5.63
C GLY A 367 4.45 -5.60 -5.36
N GLY A 368 4.93 -4.87 -4.36
CA GLY A 368 6.35 -4.79 -4.04
C GLY A 368 6.56 -4.27 -2.63
N GLN A 369 7.78 -3.87 -2.32
CA GLN A 369 8.14 -3.50 -0.95
C GLN A 369 7.44 -2.21 -0.46
N THR A 370 7.18 -1.24 -1.34
CA THR A 370 6.38 -0.02 -1.05
C THR A 370 4.88 -0.17 -1.30
N MET A 371 4.47 -1.20 -2.05
CA MET A 371 3.07 -1.45 -2.42
C MET A 371 2.70 -2.89 -2.06
N ASN A 372 2.57 -3.15 -0.76
CA ASN A 372 2.13 -4.46 -0.28
C ASN A 372 0.62 -4.62 -0.56
N PRO A 373 0.21 -5.61 -1.38
CA PRO A 373 -1.20 -5.89 -1.63
C PRO A 373 -1.94 -6.24 -0.33
N SER A 374 -3.22 -5.91 -0.28
CA SER A 374 -4.06 -6.29 0.86
C SER A 374 -4.56 -7.73 0.78
N THR A 375 -5.13 -8.21 1.88
CA THR A 375 -5.95 -9.43 1.89
C THR A 375 -7.05 -9.38 0.81
N GLU A 376 -7.70 -8.25 0.62
CA GLU A 376 -8.71 -8.08 -0.44
C GLU A 376 -8.12 -8.22 -1.85
N ASP A 377 -6.93 -7.68 -2.10
CA ASP A 377 -6.26 -7.83 -3.40
C ASP A 377 -5.96 -9.32 -3.70
N MET A 378 -5.60 -10.09 -2.67
CA MET A 378 -5.41 -11.55 -2.76
C MET A 378 -6.73 -12.30 -3.01
N LEU A 379 -7.81 -11.96 -2.29
CA LEU A 379 -9.14 -12.56 -2.50
C LEU A 379 -9.64 -12.31 -3.92
N ASN A 380 -9.51 -11.07 -4.40
CA ASN A 380 -9.84 -10.72 -5.78
C ASN A 380 -9.01 -11.55 -6.77
N ALA A 381 -7.72 -11.72 -6.55
CA ALA A 381 -6.88 -12.56 -7.42
C ALA A 381 -7.32 -14.04 -7.40
N ILE A 382 -7.66 -14.57 -6.23
CA ILE A 382 -8.20 -15.94 -6.06
C ILE A 382 -9.49 -16.11 -6.86
N ASP A 383 -10.39 -15.14 -6.83
CA ASP A 383 -11.64 -15.14 -7.61
C ASP A 383 -11.37 -15.07 -9.12
N GLN A 384 -10.27 -14.42 -9.51
CA GLN A 384 -9.90 -14.30 -10.91
C GLN A 384 -9.36 -15.61 -11.51
N VAL A 385 -8.78 -16.50 -10.69
CA VAL A 385 -8.21 -17.77 -11.14
C VAL A 385 -9.25 -18.91 -11.11
N ASN A 386 -9.54 -19.47 -12.28
CA ASN A 386 -10.44 -20.62 -12.46
C ASN A 386 -9.69 -21.95 -12.27
N ALA A 387 -9.28 -22.24 -11.03
CA ALA A 387 -8.62 -23.49 -10.64
C ALA A 387 -9.14 -24.01 -9.29
N LYS A 388 -9.06 -25.33 -9.07
CA LYS A 388 -9.46 -25.97 -7.80
C LYS A 388 -8.43 -25.75 -6.70
N THR A 389 -7.15 -25.92 -7.04
CA THR A 389 -6.01 -25.65 -6.14
C THR A 389 -5.25 -24.45 -6.68
N ILE A 390 -5.01 -23.44 -5.83
CA ILE A 390 -4.29 -22.22 -6.22
C ILE A 390 -3.06 -22.07 -5.33
N TYR A 391 -1.89 -21.96 -5.95
CA TYR A 391 -0.66 -21.59 -5.26
C TYR A 391 -0.47 -20.08 -5.32
N ILE A 392 -0.17 -19.47 -4.17
CA ILE A 392 0.17 -18.05 -4.05
C ILE A 392 1.66 -17.93 -3.74
N LEU A 393 2.37 -17.15 -4.54
CA LEU A 393 3.78 -16.81 -4.39
C LEU A 393 3.89 -15.32 -3.96
N PRO A 394 3.99 -15.03 -2.66
CA PRO A 394 3.98 -13.67 -2.15
C PRO A 394 5.21 -12.85 -2.56
N ASN A 395 6.36 -13.49 -2.75
CA ASN A 395 7.64 -12.92 -3.19
C ASN A 395 8.13 -11.71 -2.38
N ASN A 396 7.53 -11.50 -1.20
CA ASN A 396 7.86 -10.48 -0.23
C ASN A 396 7.41 -10.97 1.15
N LYS A 397 8.32 -10.92 2.12
CA LYS A 397 8.06 -11.30 3.51
C LYS A 397 6.88 -10.56 4.16
N ASN A 398 6.56 -9.34 3.71
CA ASN A 398 5.46 -8.52 4.23
C ASN A 398 4.09 -8.92 3.66
N ILE A 399 4.05 -9.72 2.60
CA ILE A 399 2.82 -10.15 1.93
C ILE A 399 2.36 -11.53 2.41
N VAL A 400 3.31 -12.38 2.86
CA VAL A 400 3.04 -13.75 3.32
C VAL A 400 1.87 -13.81 4.31
N LEU A 401 1.81 -12.87 5.26
CA LEU A 401 0.76 -12.86 6.28
C LEU A 401 -0.62 -12.53 5.70
N ALA A 402 -0.71 -11.57 4.77
CA ALA A 402 -1.95 -11.24 4.06
C ALA A 402 -2.42 -12.38 3.14
N ALA A 403 -1.49 -13.05 2.46
CA ALA A 403 -1.79 -14.23 1.64
C ALA A 403 -2.35 -15.40 2.49
N ASN A 404 -1.74 -15.66 3.66
CA ASN A 404 -2.27 -16.66 4.61
C ASN A 404 -3.66 -16.28 5.13
N GLN A 405 -3.89 -14.99 5.38
CA GLN A 405 -5.21 -14.51 5.78
C GLN A 405 -6.26 -14.69 4.68
N ALA A 406 -5.91 -14.45 3.42
CA ALA A 406 -6.80 -14.68 2.28
C ALA A 406 -7.12 -16.18 2.11
N ARG A 407 -6.13 -17.07 2.30
CA ARG A 407 -6.35 -18.52 2.38
C ARG A 407 -7.39 -18.85 3.45
N ASP A 408 -7.22 -18.34 4.67
CA ASP A 408 -8.11 -18.65 5.80
C ASP A 408 -9.54 -18.09 5.63
N LEU A 409 -9.73 -17.12 4.73
CA LEU A 409 -11.04 -16.54 4.37
C LEU A 409 -11.68 -17.21 3.16
N THR A 410 -10.95 -18.04 2.42
CA THR A 410 -11.45 -18.75 1.23
C THR A 410 -11.95 -20.14 1.63
N GLU A 411 -13.20 -20.47 1.28
CA GLU A 411 -13.84 -21.74 1.69
C GLU A 411 -14.11 -22.70 0.51
N ASP A 412 -14.17 -22.18 -0.72
CA ASP A 412 -14.61 -22.90 -1.91
C ASP A 412 -13.47 -23.46 -2.78
N LYS A 413 -12.22 -23.05 -2.50
CA LYS A 413 -11.01 -23.48 -3.21
C LYS A 413 -9.90 -23.88 -2.24
N THR A 414 -9.00 -24.76 -2.69
CA THR A 414 -7.80 -25.11 -1.93
C THR A 414 -6.71 -24.07 -2.20
N ILE A 415 -6.40 -23.24 -1.21
CA ILE A 415 -5.37 -22.20 -1.34
C ILE A 415 -4.08 -22.63 -0.61
N ILE A 416 -2.96 -22.60 -1.33
CA ILE A 416 -1.63 -22.96 -0.81
C ILE A 416 -0.73 -21.74 -0.93
N VAL A 417 -0.24 -21.26 0.21
CA VAL A 417 0.71 -20.14 0.24
C VAL A 417 2.12 -20.70 0.33
N VAL A 418 2.89 -20.58 -0.75
CA VAL A 418 4.32 -20.90 -0.76
C VAL A 418 5.04 -19.73 -0.10
N PRO A 419 5.83 -19.91 0.97
CA PRO A 419 6.32 -18.79 1.79
C PRO A 419 7.53 -18.05 1.16
N THR A 420 7.45 -17.74 -0.14
CA THR A 420 8.49 -17.01 -0.87
C THR A 420 8.58 -15.57 -0.37
N LYS A 421 9.81 -15.12 -0.12
CA LYS A 421 10.12 -13.79 0.43
C LYS A 421 10.78 -12.87 -0.58
N THR A 422 11.25 -13.42 -1.69
CA THR A 422 11.90 -12.70 -2.78
C THR A 422 11.37 -13.19 -4.12
N ILE A 423 11.57 -12.39 -5.17
CA ILE A 423 11.15 -12.75 -6.53
C ILE A 423 11.90 -14.00 -7.04
N PRO A 424 13.23 -14.13 -6.88
CA PRO A 424 13.93 -15.35 -7.30
C PRO A 424 13.39 -16.61 -6.63
N GLN A 425 13.10 -16.58 -5.32
CA GLN A 425 12.42 -17.69 -4.64
C GLN A 425 11.09 -18.06 -5.30
N GLY A 426 10.32 -17.08 -5.79
CA GLY A 426 9.10 -17.33 -6.56
C GLY A 426 9.36 -18.07 -7.88
N ILE A 427 10.43 -17.72 -8.58
CA ILE A 427 10.83 -18.35 -9.84
C ILE A 427 11.28 -19.80 -9.57
N SER A 428 12.19 -20.02 -8.62
CA SER A 428 12.70 -21.37 -8.28
C SER A 428 11.60 -22.29 -7.75
N ALA A 429 10.63 -21.74 -6.99
CA ALA A 429 9.45 -22.49 -6.57
C ALA A 429 8.60 -22.97 -7.76
N LEU A 430 8.35 -22.11 -8.76
CA LEU A 430 7.59 -22.48 -9.94
C LEU A 430 8.31 -23.54 -10.79
N ILE A 431 9.62 -23.42 -10.97
CA ILE A 431 10.44 -24.40 -11.70
C ILE A 431 10.39 -25.77 -11.03
N SER A 432 10.31 -25.80 -9.69
CA SER A 432 10.27 -27.03 -8.89
C SER A 432 8.89 -27.72 -8.88
N PHE A 433 7.85 -27.08 -9.43
CA PHE A 433 6.51 -27.65 -9.49
C PHE A 433 6.44 -28.86 -10.42
N VAL A 434 5.80 -29.93 -9.96
CA VAL A 434 5.54 -31.13 -10.76
C VAL A 434 4.03 -31.40 -10.81
N PRO A 435 3.39 -31.30 -11.98
CA PRO A 435 1.94 -31.47 -12.13
C PRO A 435 1.38 -32.79 -11.59
N GLU A 436 2.18 -33.86 -11.60
CA GLU A 436 1.79 -35.21 -11.17
C GLU A 436 1.85 -35.41 -9.65
N LYS A 437 2.51 -34.51 -8.90
CA LYS A 437 2.62 -34.59 -7.43
C LYS A 437 1.38 -34.05 -6.74
N SER A 438 1.10 -34.55 -5.54
CA SER A 438 0.04 -33.99 -4.69
C SER A 438 0.35 -32.55 -4.28
N PRO A 439 -0.66 -31.78 -3.83
CA PRO A 439 -0.43 -30.42 -3.39
C PRO A 439 0.55 -30.29 -2.22
N GLU A 440 0.54 -31.25 -1.29
CA GLU A 440 1.44 -31.31 -0.15
C GLU A 440 2.89 -31.62 -0.57
N GLU A 441 3.09 -32.59 -1.47
CA GLU A 441 4.41 -32.93 -2.01
C GLU A 441 5.00 -31.78 -2.83
N ASN A 442 4.16 -31.04 -3.56
CA ASN A 442 4.59 -29.85 -4.29
C ASN A 442 4.96 -28.71 -3.34
N LEU A 443 4.19 -28.48 -2.27
CA LEU A 443 4.54 -27.47 -1.27
C LEU A 443 5.88 -27.81 -0.60
N GLU A 444 6.12 -29.08 -0.26
CA GLU A 444 7.39 -29.53 0.31
C GLU A 444 8.56 -29.29 -0.65
N ALA A 445 8.45 -29.75 -1.91
CA ALA A 445 9.47 -29.55 -2.93
C ALA A 445 9.76 -28.07 -3.22
N MET A 446 8.73 -27.24 -3.32
CA MET A 446 8.88 -25.79 -3.48
C MET A 446 9.57 -25.16 -2.27
N THR A 447 9.21 -25.60 -1.07
CA THR A 447 9.81 -25.07 0.16
C THR A 447 11.29 -25.45 0.29
N GLU A 448 11.66 -26.66 -0.13
CA GLU A 448 13.04 -27.11 -0.22
C GLU A 448 13.82 -26.26 -1.23
N ALA A 449 13.28 -26.08 -2.45
CA ALA A 449 13.92 -25.28 -3.49
C ALA A 449 14.21 -23.84 -3.03
N ILE A 450 13.22 -23.14 -2.46
CA ILE A 450 13.43 -21.75 -2.02
C ILE A 450 14.37 -21.62 -0.82
N SER A 451 14.65 -22.71 -0.10
CA SER A 451 15.61 -22.69 1.00
C SER A 451 17.07 -22.70 0.54
N MET A 452 17.31 -23.11 -0.71
CA MET A 452 18.62 -23.10 -1.36
C MET A 452 18.92 -21.75 -2.04
N VAL A 453 17.89 -20.94 -2.30
CA VAL A 453 18.02 -19.64 -2.95
C VAL A 453 18.48 -18.57 -1.95
N GLN A 454 19.66 -18.02 -2.18
CA GLN A 454 20.11 -16.79 -1.52
C GLN A 454 19.77 -15.60 -2.40
N THR A 455 19.26 -14.51 -1.82
CA THR A 455 18.94 -13.29 -2.58
C THR A 455 19.73 -12.07 -2.09
N GLY A 456 20.29 -11.31 -3.02
CA GLY A 456 20.85 -9.98 -2.81
C GLY A 456 20.03 -8.90 -3.55
N GLN A 457 19.65 -7.82 -2.87
CA GLN A 457 18.92 -6.70 -3.46
C GLN A 457 19.72 -5.41 -3.34
N ILE A 458 19.96 -4.73 -4.47
CA ILE A 458 20.80 -3.54 -4.54
C ILE A 458 19.93 -2.29 -4.63
N THR A 459 20.03 -1.39 -3.65
CA THR A 459 19.25 -0.14 -3.60
C THR A 459 20.05 0.97 -2.93
N TYR A 460 19.44 2.13 -2.69
CA TYR A 460 20.05 3.30 -2.07
C TYR A 460 19.48 3.58 -0.68
N ALA A 461 20.29 4.19 0.18
CA ALA A 461 19.89 4.63 1.50
C ALA A 461 19.14 5.97 1.44
N VAL A 462 18.02 6.09 2.14
CA VAL A 462 17.22 7.33 2.19
C VAL A 462 17.53 8.23 3.39
N ARG A 463 18.42 7.79 4.27
CA ARG A 463 18.83 8.51 5.48
C ARG A 463 20.08 7.91 6.09
N ASP A 464 20.67 8.66 7.02
CA ASP A 464 21.75 8.16 7.87
C ASP A 464 21.22 7.14 8.90
N THR A 465 21.91 6.02 9.07
CA THR A 465 21.63 5.05 10.13
C THR A 465 22.86 4.19 10.44
N ARG A 466 22.77 3.40 11.52
CA ARG A 466 23.70 2.33 11.83
C ARG A 466 22.96 1.02 11.96
N LEU A 467 23.34 0.02 11.16
CA LEU A 467 22.69 -1.29 11.11
C LEU A 467 23.74 -2.38 10.84
N ASP A 468 23.69 -3.49 11.56
CA ASP A 468 24.60 -4.64 11.40
C ASP A 468 26.09 -4.23 11.45
N GLU A 469 26.44 -3.36 12.41
CA GLU A 469 27.75 -2.74 12.60
C GLU A 469 28.23 -1.80 11.47
N LYS A 470 27.43 -1.60 10.42
CA LYS A 470 27.75 -0.72 9.29
C LYS A 470 27.17 0.67 9.51
N GLU A 471 27.98 1.70 9.25
CA GLU A 471 27.51 3.09 9.13
C GLU A 471 27.01 3.30 7.70
N ILE A 472 25.78 3.78 7.58
CA ILE A 472 25.08 4.01 6.32
C ILE A 472 24.73 5.49 6.28
N HIS A 473 25.14 6.18 5.23
CA HIS A 473 24.77 7.58 5.00
C HIS A 473 23.70 7.68 3.92
N GLU A 474 22.90 8.74 3.97
CA GLU A 474 21.95 9.07 2.91
C GLU A 474 22.64 9.09 1.53
N GLY A 475 22.05 8.36 0.57
CA GLY A 475 22.58 8.20 -0.78
C GLY A 475 23.74 7.20 -0.91
N ASP A 476 24.10 6.45 0.14
CA ASP A 476 24.91 5.23 -0.02
C ASP A 476 24.15 4.18 -0.82
N ILE A 477 24.89 3.35 -1.57
CA ILE A 477 24.35 2.15 -2.20
C ILE A 477 24.53 0.98 -1.23
N MET A 478 23.49 0.16 -1.11
CA MET A 478 23.45 -0.96 -0.17
C MET A 478 23.07 -2.24 -0.89
N GLY A 479 23.69 -3.33 -0.45
CA GLY A 479 23.33 -4.69 -0.77
C GLY A 479 22.62 -5.34 0.41
N ILE A 480 21.37 -5.73 0.20
CA ILE A 480 20.50 -6.30 1.23
C ILE A 480 20.37 -7.80 0.96
N GLY A 481 20.82 -8.62 1.90
CA GLY A 481 20.65 -10.06 1.86
C GLY A 481 19.39 -10.53 2.61
N ASP A 482 19.18 -11.84 2.64
CA ASP A 482 18.05 -12.47 3.34
C ASP A 482 18.03 -12.22 4.87
N HIS A 483 19.18 -11.88 5.45
CA HIS A 483 19.37 -11.75 6.90
C HIS A 483 19.85 -10.38 7.39
N GLY A 484 20.14 -9.43 6.49
CA GLY A 484 20.66 -8.13 6.88
C GLY A 484 21.39 -7.41 5.75
N ILE A 485 22.16 -6.38 6.09
CA ILE A 485 22.95 -5.63 5.12
C ILE A 485 24.28 -6.36 4.86
N LEU A 486 24.47 -6.80 3.61
CA LEU A 486 25.68 -7.49 3.15
C LEU A 486 26.78 -6.50 2.79
N ALA A 487 26.45 -5.45 2.04
CA ALA A 487 27.42 -4.48 1.54
C ALA A 487 26.88 -3.04 1.62
N VAL A 488 27.78 -2.07 1.82
CA VAL A 488 27.49 -0.62 1.80
C VAL A 488 28.65 0.07 1.10
N GLY A 489 28.36 0.96 0.17
CA GLY A 489 29.39 1.68 -0.54
C GLY A 489 28.86 2.66 -1.57
N LYS A 490 29.67 2.94 -2.59
CA LYS A 490 29.33 3.82 -3.70
C LYS A 490 29.37 3.05 -5.02
N GLY A 491 28.38 3.30 -5.87
CA GLY A 491 28.24 2.69 -7.19
C GLY A 491 27.56 1.33 -7.14
N ARG A 492 26.50 1.19 -7.93
CA ARG A 492 25.65 -0.01 -7.98
C ARG A 492 26.39 -1.29 -8.37
N THR A 493 27.28 -1.24 -9.36
CA THR A 493 28.06 -2.40 -9.79
C THR A 493 29.03 -2.92 -8.71
N ASN A 494 29.70 -2.01 -8.01
CA ASN A 494 30.67 -2.41 -6.98
C ASN A 494 29.95 -3.06 -5.80
N VAL A 495 28.88 -2.42 -5.32
CA VAL A 495 28.08 -2.97 -4.22
C VAL A 495 27.41 -4.28 -4.63
N ALA A 496 26.96 -4.42 -5.88
CA ALA A 496 26.44 -5.70 -6.38
C ALA A 496 27.46 -6.84 -6.27
N LYS A 497 28.71 -6.62 -6.68
CA LYS A 497 29.78 -7.62 -6.55
C LYS A 497 30.12 -7.93 -5.10
N ASP A 498 30.24 -6.89 -4.26
CA ASP A 498 30.50 -7.07 -2.83
C ASP A 498 29.37 -7.83 -2.14
N THR A 499 28.13 -7.68 -2.64
CA THR A 499 26.95 -8.42 -2.15
C THR A 499 27.06 -9.89 -2.51
N VAL A 500 27.34 -10.23 -3.78
CA VAL A 500 27.53 -11.63 -4.21
C VAL A 500 28.71 -12.28 -3.48
N ALA A 501 29.80 -11.55 -3.27
CA ALA A 501 30.97 -12.04 -2.51
C ALA A 501 30.67 -12.32 -1.02
N ALA A 502 29.59 -11.74 -0.48
CA ALA A 502 29.13 -11.99 0.88
C ALA A 502 28.03 -13.09 0.95
N MET A 503 27.57 -13.58 -0.19
CA MET A 503 26.68 -14.73 -0.31
C MET A 503 27.50 -16.02 -0.41
N ASP A 504 26.94 -17.14 0.00
CA ASP A 504 27.61 -18.43 -0.11
C ASP A 504 27.49 -18.96 -1.55
N THR A 505 28.64 -19.05 -2.22
CA THR A 505 28.78 -19.48 -3.61
C THR A 505 29.59 -20.78 -3.72
N GLU A 506 29.90 -21.48 -2.62
CA GLU A 506 30.79 -22.65 -2.68
C GLU A 506 30.17 -23.82 -3.46
N ASP A 507 28.86 -24.01 -3.33
CA ASP A 507 28.08 -25.07 -4.01
C ASP A 507 27.06 -24.50 -5.01
N ALA A 508 27.19 -23.22 -5.39
CA ALA A 508 26.24 -22.56 -6.29
C ALA A 508 26.45 -22.98 -7.75
N GLU A 509 25.36 -23.27 -8.45
CA GLU A 509 25.37 -23.64 -9.87
C GLU A 509 24.98 -22.45 -10.75
N VAL A 510 24.12 -21.55 -10.27
CA VAL A 510 23.57 -20.44 -11.06
C VAL A 510 23.60 -19.13 -10.28
N ILE A 511 23.97 -18.04 -10.98
CA ILE A 511 23.84 -16.67 -10.50
C ILE A 511 22.92 -15.90 -11.47
N SER A 512 21.70 -15.57 -11.03
CA SER A 512 20.75 -14.82 -11.85
C SER A 512 20.71 -13.35 -11.46
N ILE A 513 20.86 -12.45 -12.43
CA ILE A 513 20.84 -10.99 -12.24
C ILE A 513 19.58 -10.42 -12.91
N TYR A 514 18.70 -9.82 -12.13
CA TYR A 514 17.52 -9.09 -12.61
C TYR A 514 17.72 -7.59 -12.45
N PHE A 515 17.95 -6.87 -13.54
CA PHE A 515 18.22 -5.43 -13.48
C PHE A 515 16.96 -4.56 -13.57
N GLY A 516 16.95 -3.45 -12.83
CA GLY A 516 15.82 -2.53 -12.70
C GLY A 516 15.71 -1.53 -13.86
N GLU A 517 14.62 -0.75 -13.89
CA GLU A 517 14.33 0.18 -14.99
C GLU A 517 15.36 1.31 -15.14
N ASP A 518 16.04 1.67 -14.04
CA ASP A 518 17.07 2.71 -13.99
C ASP A 518 18.49 2.20 -14.35
N VAL A 519 18.63 0.92 -14.69
CA VAL A 519 19.90 0.31 -15.06
C VAL A 519 19.93 0.07 -16.58
N PRO A 520 20.88 0.68 -17.32
CA PRO A 520 21.08 0.36 -18.73
C PRO A 520 21.50 -1.10 -18.90
N GLU A 521 20.94 -1.78 -19.91
CA GLU A 521 21.25 -3.18 -20.20
C GLU A 521 22.75 -3.45 -20.40
N GLU A 522 23.47 -2.53 -21.06
CA GLU A 522 24.93 -2.62 -21.23
C GLU A 522 25.69 -2.67 -19.89
N GLU A 523 25.20 -1.95 -18.87
CA GLU A 523 25.79 -1.94 -17.53
C GLU A 523 25.50 -3.26 -16.79
N ALA A 524 24.29 -3.81 -16.96
CA ALA A 524 23.91 -5.10 -16.39
C ALA A 524 24.66 -6.27 -17.02
N GLN A 525 24.81 -6.28 -18.36
CA GLN A 525 25.60 -7.27 -19.09
C GLN A 525 27.06 -7.27 -18.63
N LYS A 526 27.65 -6.07 -18.49
CA LYS A 526 29.01 -5.94 -17.97
C LYS A 526 29.17 -6.49 -16.54
N LEU A 527 28.18 -6.27 -15.68
CA LEU A 527 28.17 -6.89 -14.34
C LEU A 527 28.13 -8.42 -14.44
N GLY A 528 27.32 -8.96 -15.36
CA GLY A 528 27.27 -10.40 -15.65
C GLY A 528 28.63 -10.96 -16.05
N GLU A 529 29.30 -10.35 -17.04
CA GLU A 529 30.64 -10.73 -17.50
C GLU A 529 31.68 -10.70 -16.36
N GLU A 530 31.61 -9.68 -15.48
CA GLU A 530 32.51 -9.55 -14.33
C GLU A 530 32.27 -10.64 -13.28
N LEU A 531 31.01 -11.04 -13.05
CA LEU A 531 30.67 -12.13 -12.12
C LEU A 531 31.02 -13.50 -12.72
N GLU A 532 30.78 -13.74 -14.01
CA GLU A 532 31.13 -14.98 -14.70
C GLU A 532 32.65 -15.22 -14.65
N ALA A 533 33.44 -14.15 -14.79
CA ALA A 533 34.89 -14.24 -14.64
C ALA A 533 35.35 -14.50 -13.19
N ALA A 534 34.58 -14.07 -12.19
CA ALA A 534 34.89 -14.27 -10.78
C ALA A 534 34.46 -15.64 -10.25
N TYR A 535 33.38 -16.20 -10.82
CA TYR A 535 32.75 -17.46 -10.42
C TYR A 535 32.64 -18.41 -11.63
N PRO A 536 33.76 -18.97 -12.12
CA PRO A 536 33.81 -19.74 -13.36
C PRO A 536 33.08 -21.09 -13.30
N ASP A 537 32.71 -21.54 -12.10
CA ASP A 537 31.95 -22.77 -11.87
C ASP A 537 30.42 -22.53 -11.87
N CYS A 538 29.97 -21.27 -11.93
CA CYS A 538 28.56 -20.89 -11.96
C CYS A 538 28.14 -20.39 -13.36
N GLU A 539 26.92 -20.72 -13.79
CA GLU A 539 26.28 -20.08 -14.94
C GLU A 539 25.71 -18.72 -14.53
N VAL A 540 26.08 -17.64 -15.24
CA VAL A 540 25.60 -16.29 -14.94
C VAL A 540 24.55 -15.85 -15.97
N GLU A 541 23.34 -15.61 -15.50
CA GLU A 541 22.23 -15.15 -16.33
C GLU A 541 21.91 -13.67 -16.06
N VAL A 542 21.71 -12.89 -17.13
CA VAL A 542 21.32 -11.48 -17.01
C VAL A 542 19.95 -11.28 -17.65
N ASN A 543 18.98 -10.89 -16.83
CA ASN A 543 17.57 -10.78 -17.18
C ASN A 543 17.06 -9.35 -16.92
N MET A 544 16.24 -8.82 -17.84
CA MET A 544 15.53 -7.56 -17.58
C MET A 544 14.45 -7.79 -16.53
N GLY A 545 14.55 -7.12 -15.39
CA GLY A 545 13.54 -7.17 -14.33
C GLY A 545 12.55 -6.01 -14.42
N GLY A 546 13.06 -4.79 -14.64
CA GLY A 546 12.25 -3.58 -14.78
C GLY A 546 11.57 -3.12 -13.49
N GLN A 547 12.04 -3.57 -12.33
CA GLN A 547 11.59 -3.06 -11.03
C GLN A 547 12.08 -1.62 -10.80
N PRO A 548 11.31 -0.77 -10.10
CA PRO A 548 11.59 0.66 -9.96
C PRO A 548 12.61 1.01 -8.86
N ILE A 549 12.64 0.26 -7.74
CA ILE A 549 13.40 0.65 -6.54
C ILE A 549 14.77 -0.04 -6.45
N TYR A 550 14.85 -1.29 -6.90
CA TYR A 550 16.07 -2.10 -6.80
C TYR A 550 16.82 -2.06 -8.12
N TYR A 551 18.04 -1.55 -8.12
CA TYR A 551 18.90 -1.55 -9.31
C TYR A 551 19.18 -2.96 -9.80
N TYR A 552 19.42 -3.88 -8.86
CA TYR A 552 19.57 -5.30 -9.14
C TYR A 552 18.86 -6.12 -8.06
N ILE A 553 18.25 -7.22 -8.49
CA ILE A 553 17.91 -8.36 -7.65
C ILE A 553 18.78 -9.50 -8.16
N ILE A 554 19.56 -10.12 -7.29
CA ILE A 554 20.51 -11.19 -7.64
C ILE A 554 20.14 -12.43 -6.84
N SER A 555 20.07 -13.59 -7.48
CA SER A 555 20.06 -14.88 -6.77
C SER A 555 21.36 -15.64 -6.97
N VAL A 556 21.72 -16.41 -5.95
CA VAL A 556 22.75 -17.44 -5.96
C VAL A 556 22.06 -18.73 -5.53
N GLU A 557 22.09 -19.74 -6.40
CA GLU A 557 21.29 -20.98 -6.29
C GLU A 557 22.15 -22.24 -6.45
#